data_AF-A0A4U1D0L6-F1
#
_entry.id   AF-A0A4U1D0L6-F1
#
_cell.length_a   1.000
_cell.length_b   1.000
_cell.length_c   1.000
_cell.angle_alpha   90.00
_cell.angle_beta   90.00
_cell.angle_gamma   90.00
#
_symmetry.space_group_name_H-M   'P 1'
#
loop_
_entity.id
_entity.type
_entity.pdbx_description
1 polymer ?
#
loop_
_entity_poly.entity_id
_entity_poly.type
_entity_poly.pdbx_seq_one_letter_code
_entity_poly.pdbx_strand_id
1 'polypeptide(L)' 'MGILYDSVKNASLHQEMKRNMIIERLEALKVTQNQFKESIYTLDYEELKTLLVLSEMRQVDIDHPSHKWFR' A
#
# COMPACT_ATOMS: atom_id res chain seq x y z
N MET A 1 -12.41 -8.02 32.92
CA MET A 1 -11.58 -7.00 32.27
C MET A 1 -10.47 -7.57 31.37
N GLY A 2 -10.07 -8.85 31.47
CA GLY A 2 -9.03 -9.43 30.59
C GLY A 2 -9.45 -9.69 29.13
N ILE A 3 -10.74 -9.96 28.88
CA ILE A 3 -11.25 -10.34 27.54
C ILE A 3 -11.22 -9.16 26.56
N LEU A 4 -11.37 -7.92 27.04
CA LEU A 4 -11.32 -6.72 26.22
C LEU A 4 -9.88 -6.38 25.80
N TYR A 5 -8.90 -6.61 26.67
CA TYR A 5 -7.50 -6.31 26.39
C TYR A 5 -6.94 -7.21 25.27
N ASP A 6 -7.30 -8.49 25.30
CA ASP A 6 -6.88 -9.45 24.28
C ASP A 6 -7.48 -9.12 22.91
N SER A 7 -8.77 -8.76 22.88
CA SER A 7 -9.46 -8.35 21.64
C SER A 7 -8.85 -7.09 21.00
N VAL A 8 -8.55 -6.07 21.80
CA VAL A 8 -7.92 -4.82 21.31
C VAL A 8 -6.49 -5.10 20.80
N LYS A 9 -5.72 -5.94 21.50
CA LYS A 9 -4.37 -6.33 21.08
C LYS A 9 -4.37 -7.11 19.76
N ASN A 10 -5.33 -8.04 19.60
CA ASN A 10 -5.47 -8.82 18.37
C ASN A 10 -5.90 -7.96 17.18
N ALA A 11 -6.75 -6.94 17.40
CA ALA A 11 -7.13 -5.98 16.37
C ALA A 11 -5.92 -5.14 15.90
N SER A 12 -5.08 -4.68 16.82
CA SER A 12 -3.83 -3.95 16.50
C SER A 12 -2.89 -4.80 15.66
N LEU A 13 -2.67 -6.06 16.08
CA LEU A 13 -1.81 -7.00 15.34
C LEU A 13 -2.30 -7.24 13.91
N HIS A 14 -3.61 -7.42 13.71
CA HIS A 14 -4.18 -7.57 12.37
C HIS A 14 -3.98 -6.33 11.50
N GLN A 15 -4.03 -5.14 12.08
CA GLN A 15 -3.81 -3.89 11.35
C GLN A 15 -2.34 -3.71 10.95
N GLU A 16 -1.41 -4.03 11.85
CA GLU A 16 0.02 -4.03 11.55
C GLU A 16 0.41 -5.06 10.48
N MET A 17 -0.18 -6.27 10.52
CA MET A 17 0.03 -7.29 9.48
C MET A 17 -0.47 -6.82 8.11
N LYS A 18 -1.65 -6.20 8.05
CA LYS A 18 -2.19 -5.64 6.80
C LYS A 18 -1.30 -4.52 6.26
N ARG A 19 -0.78 -3.67 7.15
CA ARG A 19 0.16 -2.61 6.77
C ARG A 19 1.44 -3.19 6.16
N ASN A 20 2.03 -4.20 6.80
CA ASN A 20 3.24 -4.85 6.29
C ASN A 20 3.00 -5.50 4.92
N MET A 21 1.84 -6.14 4.71
CA MET A 21 1.48 -6.74 3.42
C MET A 21 1.42 -5.69 2.29
N ILE A 22 0.94 -4.46 2.57
CA ILE A 22 0.93 -3.39 1.59
C ILE A 22 2.35 -2.90 1.28
N ILE A 23 3.19 -2.77 2.29
CA ILE A 23 4.60 -2.40 2.13
C ILE A 23 5.32 -3.43 1.25
N GLU A 24 5.17 -4.73 1.52
CA GLU A 24 5.78 -5.79 0.71
C GLU A 24 5.32 -5.73 -0.76
N ARG A 25 4.05 -5.43 -1.02
CA ARG A 25 3.54 -5.21 -2.39
C ARG A 25 4.15 -3.97 -3.04
N LEU A 26 4.23 -2.85 -2.33
CA LEU A 26 4.86 -1.63 -2.84
C LEU A 26 6.34 -1.86 -3.16
N GLU A 27 7.05 -2.63 -2.34
CA GLU A 27 8.43 -3.03 -2.59
C GLU A 27 8.56 -3.93 -3.82
N ALA A 28 7.65 -4.90 -3.99
CA ALA A 28 7.59 -5.72 -5.21
C ALA A 28 7.35 -4.88 -6.47
N LEU A 29 6.59 -3.79 -6.36
CA LEU A 29 6.36 -2.79 -7.42
C LEU A 29 7.52 -1.80 -7.58
N LYS A 30 8.60 -1.92 -6.79
CA LYS A 30 9.75 -1.00 -6.73
C LYS A 30 9.39 0.43 -6.35
N VAL A 31 8.33 0.61 -5.57
CA VAL A 31 7.87 1.90 -5.06
C VAL A 31 8.40 2.06 -3.64
N THR A 32 9.46 2.86 -3.48
CA THR A 32 10.10 3.08 -2.17
C THR A 32 9.70 4.39 -1.52
N GLN A 33 9.10 5.32 -2.27
CA GLN A 33 8.73 6.65 -1.82
C GLN A 33 7.39 7.09 -2.40
N ASN A 34 6.69 7.97 -1.68
CA ASN A 34 5.50 8.65 -2.22
C ASN A 34 5.89 9.83 -3.14
N GLN A 35 4.87 10.50 -3.69
CA GLN A 35 5.02 11.70 -4.52
C GLN A 35 5.71 12.89 -3.81
N PHE A 36 5.69 12.93 -2.48
CA PHE A 36 6.35 13.93 -1.64
C PHE A 36 7.76 13.51 -1.19
N LYS A 37 8.29 12.38 -1.71
CA LYS A 37 9.58 11.75 -1.32
C LYS A 37 9.62 11.20 0.11
N GLU A 38 8.47 10.99 0.73
CA GLU A 38 8.38 10.33 2.02
C GLU A 38 8.50 8.81 1.85
N SER A 39 9.11 8.17 2.83
CA SER A 39 9.36 6.73 2.81
C SER A 39 8.07 5.95 3.04
N ILE A 40 7.84 4.85 2.31
CA ILE A 40 6.67 3.97 2.52
C ILE A 40 6.59 3.45 3.96
N TYR A 41 7.71 3.37 4.67
CA TYR A 41 7.74 2.90 6.05
C TYR A 41 7.21 3.91 7.07
N THR A 42 7.14 5.20 6.70
CA THR A 42 6.66 6.28 7.58
C THR A 42 5.22 6.69 7.29
N LEU A 43 4.64 6.19 6.20
CA LEU A 43 3.28 6.52 5.78
C LEU A 43 2.21 5.81 6.62
N ASP A 44 1.05 6.46 6.70
CA ASP A 44 -0.15 5.91 7.31
C ASP A 44 -0.75 4.81 6.42
N TYR A 45 -1.62 3.97 6.99
CA TYR A 45 -2.23 2.84 6.29
C TYR A 45 -3.07 3.30 5.09
N GLU A 46 -3.82 4.39 5.22
CA GLU A 46 -4.65 4.93 4.13
C GLU A 46 -3.80 5.50 2.99
N GLU A 47 -2.67 6.14 3.33
CA GLU A 47 -1.73 6.64 2.34
C GLU A 47 -1.04 5.50 1.58
N LEU A 48 -0.63 4.45 2.30
CA LEU A 48 -0.05 3.25 1.71
C LEU A 48 -1.01 2.57 0.73
N LYS A 49 -2.28 2.47 1.10
CA LYS A 49 -3.32 1.90 0.23
C LYS A 49 -3.53 2.74 -1.03
N THR A 50 -3.57 4.06 -0.89
CA THR A 50 -3.71 4.98 -2.02
C THR A 50 -2.50 4.87 -2.96
N LEU A 51 -1.29 4.83 -2.39
CA LEU A 51 -0.05 4.67 -3.16
C LEU A 51 -0.02 3.34 -3.90
N LEU A 52 -0.48 2.25 -3.28
CA LEU A 52 -0.56 0.94 -3.91
C LEU A 52 -1.47 0.97 -5.14
N VAL A 53 -2.68 1.51 -5.01
CA VAL A 53 -3.63 1.60 -6.13
C VAL A 53 -3.06 2.43 -7.28
N LEU A 54 -2.46 3.59 -6.97
CA LEU A 54 -1.83 4.44 -7.99
C LEU A 54 -0.67 3.74 -8.70
N SER A 55 0.12 2.96 -7.96
CA SER A 55 1.26 2.23 -8.49
C SER A 55 0.84 1.05 -9.36
N GLU A 56 -0.17 0.29 -8.93
CA GLU A 56 -0.76 -0.81 -9.71
C GLU A 56 -1.37 -0.27 -11.02
N MET A 57 -2.10 0.85 -10.96
CA MET A 57 -2.65 1.49 -12.17
C MET A 57 -1.56 1.95 -13.14
N ARG A 58 -0.47 2.56 -12.63
CA ARG A 58 0.66 2.95 -13.47
C ARG A 58 1.33 1.76 -14.15
N GLN A 59 1.45 0.63 -13.47
CA GLN A 59 2.05 -0.58 -14.07
C GLN A 59 1.17 -1.14 -15.19
N VAL A 60 -0.17 -1.10 -15.02
CA VAL A 60 -1.12 -1.53 -16.06
C VAL A 60 -1.02 -0.68 -17.32
N ASP A 61 -0.83 0.64 -17.21
CA ASP A 61 -0.66 1.53 -18.36
C ASP A 61 0.64 1.24 -19.16
N ILE A 62 1.71 0.82 -18.50
CA ILE A 62 3.01 0.55 -19.14
C ILE A 62 2.99 -0.78 -19.92
N ASP A 63 2.26 -1.79 -19.42
CA ASP A 63 2.20 -3.12 -20.04
C ASP A 63 1.22 -3.20 -21.24
N HIS A 64 0.48 -2.13 -21.53
CA HIS A 64 -0.44 -2.03 -22.67
C HIS A 64 -0.08 -0.91 -23.66
N PRO A 65 0.99 -1.08 -24.46
CA PRO A 65 1.35 -0.13 -25.52
C PRO A 65 0.28 0.02 -26.62
N SER A 66 -0.79 -0.79 -26.62
CA SER A 66 -1.90 -0.74 -27.58
C SER A 66 -3.02 0.23 -27.22
N HIS A 67 -3.05 0.82 -26.02
CA HIS A 67 -4.09 1.79 -25.62
C HIS A 67 -3.68 3.24 -25.94
N LYS A 68 -3.34 3.51 -27.21
CA LYS A 68 -3.23 4.88 -27.71
C LYS A 68 -4.64 5.46 -27.87
N TRP A 69 -5.16 6.10 -26.83
CA TRP A 69 -6.47 6.76 -26.84
C TRP A 69 -6.50 8.09 -27.59
N PHE A 70 -5.57 8.33 -28.51
CA PHE A 70 -5.59 9.46 -29.42
C PHE A 70 -5.18 8.98 -30.81
N ARG A 71 -6.18 8.84 -31.68
CA ARG A 71 -6.03 8.88 -33.13
C ARG A 71 -6.69 10.14 -33.64
#